data_AF-A0AAX0NKX6-F1
#
_entry.id   AF-A0AAX0NKX6-F1
#
_cell.length_a   1.000
_cell.length_b   1.000
_cell.length_c   1.000
_cell.angle_alpha   90.00
_cell.angle_beta   90.00
_cell.angle_gamma   90.00
#
_symmetry.space_group_name_H-M   'P 1'
#
loop_
_entity.id
_entity.type
_entity.pdbx_description
1 polymer ?
#
loop_
_entity_poly.entity_id
_entity_poly.type
_entity_poly.pdbx_seq_one_letter_code
_entity_poly.pdbx_strand_id
1 'polypeptide(L)'
;MKNFFTILLNLRDKEILNYAAALSFYTVLSLIPILFVCFSVFTQISSFKAYYEKAKQVIFAFLIPTQQDVVATYIDTFLKNSVNLGIVGLIAMAFTSLAFFSGYDFVINRITKNEPKRLWQSISSYWTLLTLVPLGLGLSFYISGFIQQTLDDYKIGFNFFEILPFVIIWGLFFISYSSSVHKGTLRSLALVSFGAGAIWYIGKNLFVYYVVYNKTYASVYGSFSTILFFFIWIYISWIIYLFGLKLYYFLNYNHNEGNKIRKNTKKS
;
A
#
# COMPACT_ATOMS: atom_id res chain seq x y z
N MET A 1 31.55 6.71 -2.07
CA MET A 1 30.70 7.91 -2.21
C MET A 1 30.31 8.23 -3.65
N LYS A 2 31.23 8.28 -4.64
CA LYS A 2 30.88 8.53 -6.06
C LYS A 2 29.77 7.62 -6.62
N ASN A 3 29.80 6.30 -6.35
CA ASN A 3 28.74 5.40 -6.82
C ASN A 3 27.35 5.70 -6.24
N PHE A 4 27.25 6.12 -4.98
CA PHE A 4 25.95 6.43 -4.35
C PHE A 4 25.31 7.68 -4.97
N PHE A 5 26.11 8.69 -5.28
CA PHE A 5 25.64 9.92 -5.91
C PHE A 5 25.24 9.69 -7.38
N THR A 6 25.98 8.87 -8.12
CA THR A 6 25.60 8.46 -9.48
C THR A 6 24.34 7.60 -9.49
N ILE A 7 24.17 6.72 -8.49
CA ILE A 7 22.93 5.97 -8.27
C ILE A 7 21.77 6.93 -8.02
N LEU A 8 21.91 7.91 -7.12
CA LEU A 8 20.87 8.90 -6.82
C LEU A 8 20.49 9.74 -8.06
N LEU A 9 21.49 10.12 -8.87
CA LEU A 9 21.29 10.89 -10.11
C LEU A 9 20.59 10.06 -11.22
N ASN A 10 20.95 8.79 -11.39
CA ASN A 10 20.25 7.87 -12.31
C ASN A 10 18.87 7.41 -11.79
N LEU A 11 18.60 7.61 -10.50
CA LEU A 11 17.30 7.36 -9.90
C LEU A 11 16.37 8.58 -9.96
N ARG A 12 16.86 9.77 -10.34
CA ARG A 12 16.06 10.97 -10.62
C ARG A 12 15.35 10.86 -11.99
N ASP A 13 14.69 9.74 -12.21
CA ASP A 13 13.78 9.55 -13.34
C ASP A 13 12.43 10.16 -12.99
N LYS A 14 12.04 11.19 -13.75
CA LYS A 14 10.67 11.73 -13.68
C LYS A 14 9.62 10.64 -13.96
N GLU A 15 10.00 9.58 -14.66
CA GLU A 15 9.14 8.44 -14.97
C GLU A 15 8.65 7.72 -13.70
N ILE A 16 9.48 7.55 -12.66
CA ILE A 16 9.07 6.87 -11.42
C ILE A 16 7.97 7.65 -10.70
N LEU A 17 8.09 8.98 -10.68
CA LEU A 17 7.08 9.85 -10.07
C LEU A 17 5.76 9.78 -10.85
N ASN A 18 5.82 9.71 -12.17
CA ASN A 18 4.62 9.55 -13.01
C ASN A 18 3.98 8.16 -12.84
N TYR A 19 4.80 7.11 -12.77
CA TYR A 19 4.34 5.75 -12.50
C TYR A 19 3.71 5.62 -11.12
N ALA A 20 4.32 6.22 -10.09
CA ALA A 20 3.74 6.27 -8.75
C ALA A 20 2.39 7.00 -8.76
N ALA A 21 2.24 8.10 -9.51
CA ALA A 21 0.99 8.83 -9.62
C ALA A 21 -0.11 7.98 -10.29
N ALA A 22 0.23 7.31 -11.38
CA ALA A 22 -0.70 6.40 -12.08
C ALA A 22 -1.14 5.23 -11.18
N LEU A 23 -0.21 4.56 -10.50
CA LEU A 23 -0.54 3.46 -9.59
C LEU A 23 -1.34 3.92 -8.38
N SER A 24 -1.07 5.13 -7.88
CA SER A 24 -1.87 5.75 -6.82
C SER A 24 -3.31 5.98 -7.26
N PHE A 25 -3.49 6.53 -8.47
CA PHE A 25 -4.81 6.71 -9.04
C PHE A 25 -5.56 5.38 -9.19
N TYR A 26 -4.93 4.35 -9.74
CA TYR A 26 -5.54 3.02 -9.86
C TYR A 26 -5.85 2.39 -8.49
N THR A 27 -5.01 2.64 -7.47
CA THR A 27 -5.26 2.18 -6.10
C THR A 27 -6.52 2.84 -5.54
N VAL A 28 -6.61 4.17 -5.62
CA VAL A 28 -7.77 4.94 -5.14
C VAL A 28 -9.03 4.55 -5.90
N LEU A 29 -8.94 4.42 -7.22
CA LEU A 29 -10.07 4.07 -8.08
C LEU A 29 -10.61 2.67 -7.77
N SER A 30 -9.74 1.71 -7.44
CA SER A 30 -10.16 0.34 -7.08
C SER A 30 -10.69 0.22 -5.66
N LEU A 31 -10.31 1.11 -4.73
CA LEU A 31 -10.84 1.09 -3.36
C LEU A 31 -12.35 1.29 -3.31
N ILE A 32 -12.92 2.18 -4.12
CA ILE A 32 -14.35 2.53 -4.04
C ILE A 32 -15.25 1.31 -4.34
N PRO A 33 -15.09 0.58 -5.47
CA PRO A 33 -15.88 -0.61 -5.73
C PRO A 33 -15.64 -1.73 -4.70
N ILE A 34 -14.40 -1.90 -4.23
CA ILE A 34 -14.08 -2.89 -3.18
C ILE A 34 -14.86 -2.59 -1.91
N LEU A 35 -14.93 -1.32 -1.48
CA LEU A 35 -15.72 -0.93 -0.30
C LEU A 35 -17.20 -1.26 -0.47
N PHE A 36 -17.78 -1.04 -1.66
CA PHE A 36 -19.17 -1.40 -1.93
C PHE A 36 -19.41 -2.92 -1.86
N VAL A 37 -18.50 -3.71 -2.41
CA VAL A 37 -18.59 -5.18 -2.35
C VAL A 37 -18.44 -5.67 -0.91
N CYS A 38 -17.43 -5.20 -0.17
CA CYS A 38 -17.24 -5.54 1.23
C CYS A 38 -18.46 -5.19 2.08
N PHE A 39 -19.00 -3.98 1.90
CA PHE A 39 -20.19 -3.56 2.62
C PHE A 39 -21.40 -4.42 2.26
N SER A 40 -21.63 -4.69 0.98
CA SER A 40 -22.73 -5.56 0.51
C SER A 40 -22.67 -6.98 1.10
N VAL A 41 -21.46 -7.53 1.26
CA VAL A 41 -21.26 -8.83 1.90
C VAL A 41 -21.50 -8.74 3.40
N PHE A 42 -20.98 -7.71 4.07
CA PHE A 42 -21.13 -7.56 5.52
C PHE A 42 -22.58 -7.33 5.94
N THR A 43 -23.38 -6.61 5.16
CA THR A 43 -24.80 -6.36 5.48
C THR A 43 -25.67 -7.60 5.43
N GLN A 44 -25.21 -8.66 4.75
CA GLN A 44 -25.88 -9.95 4.70
C GLN A 44 -25.59 -10.80 5.96
N ILE A 45 -24.55 -10.47 6.72
CA ILE A 45 -24.22 -11.16 7.97
C ILE A 45 -25.14 -10.64 9.08
N SER A 46 -25.95 -11.52 9.67
CA SER A 46 -26.91 -11.18 10.72
C SER A 46 -26.29 -10.46 11.93
N SER A 47 -25.05 -10.82 12.28
CA SER A 47 -24.29 -10.20 13.38
C SER A 47 -23.83 -8.76 13.07
N PHE A 48 -23.76 -8.35 11.80
CA PHE A 48 -23.25 -7.04 11.41
C PHE A 48 -24.15 -5.88 11.85
N LYS A 49 -25.47 -6.10 12.03
CA LYS A 49 -26.40 -5.07 12.51
C LYS A 49 -25.99 -4.45 13.85
N ALA A 50 -25.45 -5.25 14.77
CA ALA A 50 -24.99 -4.75 16.08
C ALA A 50 -23.70 -3.93 15.98
N TYR A 51 -22.82 -4.25 15.03
CA TYR A 51 -21.58 -3.50 14.77
C TYR A 51 -21.83 -2.24 13.96
N TYR A 52 -22.85 -2.25 13.11
CA TYR A 52 -23.26 -1.13 12.29
C TYR A 52 -23.69 0.08 13.13
N GLU A 53 -24.51 -0.12 14.17
CA GLU A 53 -24.94 0.97 15.05
C GLU A 53 -23.75 1.62 15.79
N LYS A 54 -22.76 0.80 16.20
CA LYS A 54 -21.51 1.31 16.76
C LYS A 54 -20.69 2.09 15.72
N ALA A 55 -20.62 1.60 14.48
CA ALA A 55 -19.90 2.27 13.40
C ALA A 55 -20.55 3.62 13.03
N LYS A 56 -21.89 3.69 12.99
CA LYS A 56 -22.64 4.95 12.81
C LYS A 56 -22.28 5.99 13.86
N GLN A 57 -22.23 5.60 15.13
CA GLN A 57 -21.86 6.51 16.23
C GLN A 57 -20.44 7.08 16.05
N VAL A 58 -19.48 6.25 15.63
CA VAL A 58 -18.12 6.70 15.35
C VAL A 58 -18.10 7.64 14.14
N ILE A 59 -18.79 7.30 13.05
CA ILE A 59 -18.88 8.15 11.85
C ILE A 59 -19.49 9.52 12.19
N PHE A 60 -20.56 9.54 12.99
CA PHE A 60 -21.22 10.78 13.43
C PHE A 60 -20.34 11.62 14.35
N ALA A 61 -19.45 11.01 15.13
CA ALA A 61 -18.46 11.73 15.93
C ALA A 61 -17.43 12.52 15.08
N PHE A 62 -17.22 12.12 13.82
CA PHE A 62 -16.34 12.82 12.87
C PHE A 62 -17.10 13.77 11.92
N LEU A 63 -18.43 13.86 12.02
CA LEU A 63 -19.26 14.70 11.18
C LEU A 63 -19.70 15.97 11.91
N ILE A 64 -19.92 17.03 11.15
CA ILE A 64 -20.55 18.25 11.66
C ILE A 64 -22.02 17.90 11.98
N PRO A 65 -22.56 18.30 13.15
CA PRO A 65 -23.91 17.92 13.60
C PRO A 65 -25.02 18.15 12.56
N THR A 66 -24.93 19.23 11.78
CA THR A 66 -25.90 19.59 10.72
C THR A 66 -25.97 18.61 9.55
N GLN A 67 -25.02 17.68 9.39
CA GLN A 67 -25.00 16.70 8.30
C GLN A 67 -25.34 15.27 8.75
N GLN A 68 -25.56 15.04 10.05
CA GLN A 68 -25.75 13.69 10.58
C GLN A 68 -27.00 13.00 10.02
N ASP A 69 -28.14 13.70 9.93
CA ASP A 69 -29.40 13.13 9.41
C ASP A 69 -29.34 12.80 7.92
N VAL A 70 -28.66 13.66 7.14
CA VAL A 70 -28.44 13.44 5.71
C VAL A 70 -27.59 12.20 5.50
N VAL A 71 -26.46 12.09 6.22
CA VAL A 71 -25.58 10.93 6.15
C VAL A 71 -26.28 9.66 6.64
N ALA A 72 -27.06 9.72 7.73
CA ALA A 72 -27.85 8.61 8.24
C ALA A 72 -28.78 8.04 7.15
N THR A 73 -29.50 8.93 6.46
CA THR A 73 -30.42 8.58 5.37
C THR A 73 -29.70 7.93 4.20
N TYR A 74 -28.52 8.43 3.81
CA TYR A 74 -27.70 7.83 2.77
C TYR A 74 -27.24 6.43 3.14
N ILE A 75 -26.77 6.24 4.38
CA ILE A 75 -26.30 4.94 4.85
C ILE A 75 -27.47 3.94 4.91
N ASP A 76 -28.65 4.35 5.41
CA ASP A 76 -29.82 3.47 5.48
C ASP A 76 -30.37 3.13 4.08
N THR A 77 -30.33 4.08 3.15
CA THR A 77 -30.68 3.83 1.73
C THR A 77 -29.69 2.87 1.08
N PHE A 78 -28.41 2.99 1.41
CA PHE A 78 -27.36 2.09 0.95
C PHE A 78 -27.56 0.67 1.50
N LEU A 79 -27.94 0.52 2.77
CA LEU A 79 -28.28 -0.78 3.36
C LEU A 79 -29.44 -1.45 2.63
N LYS A 80 -30.53 -0.72 2.39
CA LYS A 80 -31.72 -1.22 1.69
C LYS A 80 -31.40 -1.70 0.27
N ASN A 81 -30.49 -1.00 -0.42
CA ASN A 81 -30.09 -1.31 -1.80
C ASN A 81 -28.75 -2.05 -1.91
N SER A 82 -28.25 -2.62 -0.80
CA SER A 82 -26.89 -3.16 -0.71
C SER A 82 -26.61 -4.28 -1.71
N VAL A 83 -27.61 -5.07 -2.10
CA VAL A 83 -27.46 -6.12 -3.13
C VAL A 83 -27.23 -5.53 -4.52
N ASN A 84 -28.08 -4.59 -4.97
CA ASN A 84 -27.94 -3.97 -6.30
C ASN A 84 -26.65 -3.14 -6.40
N LEU A 85 -26.33 -2.38 -5.36
CA LEU A 85 -25.07 -1.63 -5.26
C LEU A 85 -23.86 -2.57 -5.20
N GLY A 86 -24.02 -3.75 -4.59
CA GLY A 86 -23.02 -4.82 -4.58
C GLY A 86 -22.73 -5.38 -5.98
N ILE A 87 -23.75 -5.63 -6.80
CA ILE A 87 -23.59 -6.15 -8.17
C ILE A 87 -22.88 -5.12 -9.06
N VAL A 88 -23.33 -3.85 -9.02
CA VAL A 88 -22.65 -2.76 -9.75
C VAL A 88 -21.21 -2.59 -9.24
N GLY A 89 -21.03 -2.67 -7.93
CA GLY A 89 -19.72 -2.67 -7.27
C GLY A 89 -18.82 -3.82 -7.75
N LEU A 90 -19.36 -5.03 -7.93
CA LEU A 90 -18.61 -6.19 -8.45
C LEU A 90 -18.13 -5.95 -9.89
N ILE A 91 -18.99 -5.45 -10.77
CA ILE A 91 -18.62 -5.15 -12.16
C ILE A 91 -17.56 -4.04 -12.20
N ALA A 92 -17.76 -2.97 -11.43
CA ALA A 92 -16.80 -1.88 -11.33
C ALA A 92 -15.48 -2.32 -10.69
N MET A 93 -15.52 -3.21 -9.69
CA MET A 93 -14.35 -3.81 -9.05
C MET A 93 -13.57 -4.65 -10.05
N ALA A 94 -14.25 -5.47 -10.86
CA ALA A 94 -13.60 -6.24 -11.91
C ALA A 94 -12.87 -5.30 -12.90
N PHE A 95 -13.53 -4.25 -13.37
CA PHE A 95 -12.91 -3.29 -14.29
C PHE A 95 -11.71 -2.54 -13.67
N THR A 96 -11.89 -2.00 -12.47
CA THR A 96 -10.84 -1.19 -11.80
C THR A 96 -9.66 -2.03 -11.32
N SER A 97 -9.89 -3.27 -10.88
CA SER A 97 -8.81 -4.21 -10.55
C SER A 97 -8.01 -4.60 -11.79
N LEU A 98 -8.68 -4.84 -12.94
CA LEU A 98 -7.99 -5.07 -14.21
C LEU A 98 -7.13 -3.87 -14.62
N ALA A 99 -7.66 -2.65 -14.48
CA ALA A 99 -6.90 -1.43 -14.73
C ALA A 99 -5.67 -1.32 -13.81
N PHE A 100 -5.83 -1.62 -12.52
CA PHE A 100 -4.74 -1.65 -11.55
C PHE A 100 -3.67 -2.67 -11.91
N PHE A 101 -4.04 -3.93 -12.17
CA PHE A 101 -3.06 -4.98 -12.49
C PHE A 101 -2.33 -4.71 -13.82
N SER A 102 -3.06 -4.24 -14.84
CA SER A 102 -2.47 -3.85 -16.12
C SER A 102 -1.48 -2.70 -15.96
N GLY A 103 -1.86 -1.66 -15.21
CA GLY A 103 -0.99 -0.54 -14.88
C GLY A 103 0.23 -0.97 -14.07
N TYR A 104 0.04 -1.83 -13.07
CA TYR A 104 1.10 -2.41 -12.26
C TYR A 104 2.13 -3.15 -13.14
N ASP A 105 1.68 -4.10 -13.95
CA ASP A 105 2.59 -4.83 -14.85
C ASP A 105 3.32 -3.93 -15.82
N PHE A 106 2.63 -2.97 -16.40
CA PHE A 106 3.25 -2.02 -17.31
C PHE A 106 4.43 -1.32 -16.63
N VAL A 107 4.23 -0.82 -15.40
CA VAL A 107 5.28 -0.16 -14.61
C VAL A 107 6.39 -1.13 -14.23
N ILE A 108 6.07 -2.32 -13.71
CA ILE A 108 7.08 -3.30 -13.31
C ILE A 108 7.93 -3.74 -14.50
N ASN A 109 7.30 -4.05 -15.64
CA ASN A 109 8.01 -4.49 -16.85
C ASN A 109 8.87 -3.37 -17.44
N ARG A 110 8.41 -2.10 -17.36
CA ARG A 110 9.23 -0.94 -17.74
C ARG A 110 10.46 -0.77 -16.86
N ILE A 111 10.33 -0.90 -15.54
CA ILE A 111 11.45 -0.78 -14.60
C ILE A 111 12.44 -1.94 -14.75
N THR A 112 11.92 -3.16 -14.85
CA THR A 112 12.73 -4.39 -14.85
C THR A 112 13.19 -4.83 -16.24
N LYS A 113 12.75 -4.13 -17.30
CA LYS A 113 12.98 -4.48 -18.72
C LYS A 113 12.62 -5.95 -19.04
N ASN A 114 11.60 -6.48 -18.38
CA ASN A 114 11.08 -7.83 -18.63
C ASN A 114 10.06 -7.81 -19.78
N GLU A 115 9.84 -8.96 -20.41
CA GLU A 115 8.76 -9.13 -21.38
C GLU A 115 7.40 -9.02 -20.69
N PRO A 116 6.39 -8.42 -21.36
CA PRO A 116 5.06 -8.28 -20.81
C PRO A 116 4.44 -9.66 -20.55
N LYS A 117 3.90 -9.85 -19.34
CA LYS A 117 3.11 -11.02 -18.98
C LYS A 117 1.72 -10.96 -19.63
N ARG A 118 1.10 -12.12 -19.87
CA ARG A 118 -0.34 -12.17 -20.19
C ARG A 118 -1.14 -11.76 -18.95
N LEU A 119 -2.20 -10.96 -19.12
CA LEU A 119 -3.03 -10.44 -18.02
C LEU A 119 -3.46 -11.53 -17.02
N TRP A 120 -3.84 -12.71 -17.49
CA TRP A 120 -4.23 -13.84 -16.62
C TRP A 120 -3.11 -14.38 -15.74
N GLN A 121 -1.86 -14.41 -16.23
CA GLN A 121 -0.70 -14.83 -15.44
C GLN A 121 -0.38 -13.81 -14.36
N SER A 122 -0.56 -12.54 -14.67
CA SER A 122 -0.37 -11.43 -13.74
C SER A 122 -1.41 -11.41 -12.63
N ILE A 123 -2.69 -11.56 -12.96
CA ILE A 123 -3.76 -11.64 -11.96
C ILE A 123 -3.46 -12.78 -10.98
N SER A 124 -3.10 -13.97 -11.49
CA SER A 124 -2.73 -15.10 -10.63
C SER A 124 -1.50 -14.83 -9.75
N SER A 125 -0.48 -14.13 -10.30
CA SER A 125 0.75 -13.80 -9.58
C SER A 125 0.58 -12.74 -8.50
N TYR A 126 -0.37 -11.81 -8.68
CA TYR A 126 -0.56 -10.66 -7.80
C TYR A 126 -1.83 -10.73 -6.96
N TRP A 127 -2.70 -11.71 -7.16
CA TRP A 127 -3.86 -11.94 -6.30
C TRP A 127 -3.46 -12.15 -4.84
N THR A 128 -2.35 -12.87 -4.61
CA THR A 128 -1.79 -13.04 -3.28
C THR A 128 -1.35 -11.70 -2.70
N LEU A 129 -0.75 -10.80 -3.48
CA LEU A 129 -0.38 -9.47 -2.98
C LEU A 129 -1.62 -8.64 -2.64
N LEU A 130 -2.66 -8.72 -3.47
CA LEU A 130 -3.92 -8.02 -3.26
C LEU A 130 -4.57 -8.38 -1.91
N THR A 131 -4.43 -9.63 -1.46
CA THR A 131 -4.96 -10.06 -0.16
C THR A 131 -3.96 -9.88 0.98
N LEU A 132 -2.69 -10.26 0.78
CA LEU A 132 -1.67 -10.22 1.84
C LEU A 132 -1.33 -8.79 2.25
N VAL A 133 -1.28 -7.84 1.31
CA VAL A 133 -0.84 -6.47 1.61
C VAL A 133 -1.85 -5.75 2.50
N PRO A 134 -3.16 -5.67 2.19
CA PRO A 134 -4.14 -5.03 3.08
C PRO A 134 -4.23 -5.73 4.44
N LEU A 135 -4.22 -7.08 4.46
CA LEU A 135 -4.29 -7.85 5.71
C LEU A 135 -3.04 -7.62 6.57
N GLY A 136 -1.85 -7.69 5.97
CA GLY A 136 -0.60 -7.48 6.68
C GLY A 136 -0.45 -6.04 7.18
N LEU A 137 -0.88 -5.04 6.41
CA LEU A 137 -0.95 -3.65 6.85
C LEU A 137 -1.90 -3.49 8.04
N GLY A 138 -3.11 -4.06 7.95
CA GLY A 138 -4.09 -4.03 9.03
C GLY A 138 -3.56 -4.68 10.32
N LEU A 139 -2.93 -5.85 10.20
CA LEU A 139 -2.31 -6.55 11.33
C LEU A 139 -1.15 -5.74 11.92
N SER A 140 -0.27 -5.19 11.08
CA SER A 140 0.85 -4.34 11.52
C SER A 140 0.35 -3.12 12.31
N PHE A 141 -0.71 -2.46 11.83
CA PHE A 141 -1.30 -1.30 12.50
C PHE A 141 -2.00 -1.67 13.81
N TYR A 142 -2.76 -2.77 13.82
CA TYR A 142 -3.42 -3.27 15.01
C TYR A 142 -2.42 -3.61 16.11
N ILE A 143 -1.36 -4.36 15.77
CA ILE A 143 -0.28 -4.72 16.70
C ILE A 143 0.46 -3.47 17.17
N SER A 144 0.78 -2.52 16.29
CA SER A 144 1.39 -1.25 16.68
C SER A 144 0.55 -0.50 17.72
N GLY A 145 -0.76 -0.36 17.50
CA GLY A 145 -1.65 0.32 18.44
C GLY A 145 -1.77 -0.41 19.77
N PHE A 146 -1.91 -1.73 19.75
CA PHE A 146 -1.99 -2.56 20.95
C PHE A 146 -0.72 -2.48 21.80
N ILE A 147 0.46 -2.56 21.16
CA ILE A 147 1.74 -2.41 21.85
C ILE A 147 1.86 -1.02 22.47
N GLN A 148 1.54 0.03 21.71
CA GLN A 148 1.66 1.41 22.20
C GLN A 148 0.77 1.66 23.43
N GLN A 149 -0.49 1.21 23.37
CA GLN A 149 -1.41 1.28 24.52
C GLN A 149 -0.85 0.54 25.74
N THR A 150 -0.29 -0.66 25.54
CA THR A 150 0.28 -1.46 26.64
C THR A 150 1.53 -0.79 27.23
N LEU A 151 2.40 -0.21 26.40
CA LEU A 151 3.60 0.48 26.89
C LEU A 151 3.23 1.72 27.71
N ASP A 152 2.23 2.48 27.28
CA ASP A 152 1.72 3.66 27.99
C ASP A 152 1.12 3.28 29.35
N ASP A 153 0.34 2.20 29.41
CA ASP A 153 -0.31 1.71 30.64
C ASP A 153 0.70 1.18 31.66
N TYR A 154 1.76 0.48 31.23
CA TYR A 154 2.73 -0.18 32.11
C TYR A 154 4.08 0.56 32.25
N LYS A 155 4.27 1.71 31.59
CA LYS A 155 5.52 2.50 31.57
C LYS A 155 6.79 1.67 31.25
N ILE A 156 6.66 0.68 30.38
CA ILE A 156 7.78 -0.19 29.97
C ILE A 156 8.58 0.56 28.89
N GLY A 157 9.90 0.71 29.10
CA GLY A 157 10.73 1.57 28.23
C GLY A 157 11.21 0.95 26.92
N PHE A 158 11.41 -0.38 26.86
CA PHE A 158 11.81 -1.08 25.65
C PHE A 158 11.24 -2.49 25.63
N ASN A 159 10.48 -2.82 24.60
CA ASN A 159 9.97 -4.17 24.41
C ASN A 159 10.38 -4.75 23.05
N PHE A 160 10.88 -5.98 23.04
CA PHE A 160 11.25 -6.69 21.80
C PHE A 160 10.07 -6.80 20.82
N PHE A 161 8.83 -6.79 21.31
CA PHE A 161 7.63 -6.83 20.48
C PHE A 161 7.43 -5.59 19.60
N GLU A 162 8.05 -4.45 19.90
CA GLU A 162 7.96 -3.21 19.09
C GLU A 162 8.52 -3.37 17.66
N ILE A 163 9.37 -4.38 17.44
CA ILE A 163 9.92 -4.66 16.10
C ILE A 163 8.94 -5.44 15.22
N LEU A 164 7.94 -6.11 15.81
CA LEU A 164 7.03 -7.00 15.09
C LEU A 164 6.22 -6.29 13.99
N PRO A 165 5.64 -5.09 14.21
CA PRO A 165 4.97 -4.35 13.15
C PRO A 165 5.89 -4.08 11.95
N PHE A 166 7.17 -3.75 12.22
CA PHE A 166 8.16 -3.52 11.17
C PHE A 166 8.52 -4.81 10.42
N VAL A 167 8.68 -5.94 11.12
CA VAL A 167 8.95 -7.24 10.49
C VAL A 167 7.83 -7.63 9.51
N ILE A 168 6.58 -7.36 9.86
CA ILE A 168 5.43 -7.59 8.95
C ILE A 168 5.57 -6.73 7.69
N ILE A 169 5.86 -5.43 7.84
CA ILE A 169 6.06 -4.52 6.68
C ILE A 169 7.23 -4.99 5.81
N TRP A 170 8.35 -5.36 6.42
CA TRP A 170 9.49 -5.89 5.69
C TRP A 170 9.13 -7.15 4.89
N GLY A 171 8.39 -8.08 5.50
CA GLY A 171 7.88 -9.27 4.83
C GLY A 171 6.98 -8.95 3.63
N LEU A 172 6.09 -7.95 3.75
CA LEU A 172 5.23 -7.50 2.65
C LEU A 172 6.05 -6.95 1.47
N PHE A 173 7.05 -6.11 1.73
CA PHE A 173 7.94 -5.60 0.68
C PHE A 173 8.74 -6.72 0.04
N PHE A 174 9.24 -7.68 0.84
CA PHE A 174 9.99 -8.83 0.35
C PHE A 174 9.16 -9.70 -0.60
N ILE A 175 7.94 -10.08 -0.18
CA ILE A 175 7.03 -10.91 -0.99
C ILE A 175 6.61 -10.17 -2.26
N SER A 176 6.30 -8.87 -2.15
CA SER A 176 5.90 -8.03 -3.30
C SER A 176 7.01 -7.93 -4.34
N TYR A 177 8.25 -7.64 -3.92
CA TYR A 177 9.40 -7.60 -4.83
C TYR A 177 9.75 -8.97 -5.40
N SER A 178 9.61 -10.04 -4.62
CA SER A 178 9.83 -11.41 -5.10
C SER A 178 8.87 -11.79 -6.22
N SER A 179 7.59 -11.38 -6.13
CA SER A 179 6.60 -11.66 -7.18
C SER A 179 6.86 -10.85 -8.45
N SER A 180 7.41 -9.64 -8.32
CA SER A 180 7.69 -8.75 -9.44
C SER A 180 8.99 -9.06 -10.20
N VAL A 181 9.93 -9.79 -9.61
CA VAL A 181 11.24 -10.04 -10.25
C VAL A 181 11.61 -11.52 -10.28
N HIS A 182 11.83 -12.04 -11.49
CA HIS A 182 12.13 -13.46 -11.72
C HIS A 182 13.62 -13.82 -11.64
N LYS A 183 14.51 -12.82 -11.61
CA LYS A 183 15.98 -13.02 -11.66
C LYS A 183 16.66 -12.22 -10.56
N GLY A 184 17.49 -12.88 -9.76
CA GLY A 184 18.26 -12.18 -8.73
C GLY A 184 18.72 -13.05 -7.58
N THR A 185 19.48 -12.45 -6.67
CA THR A 185 19.94 -13.09 -5.44
C THR A 185 19.00 -12.76 -4.28
N LEU A 186 18.58 -13.78 -3.51
CA LEU A 186 17.71 -13.62 -2.34
C LEU A 186 18.28 -12.64 -1.30
N ARG A 187 19.62 -12.59 -1.16
CA ARG A 187 20.30 -11.66 -0.24
C ARG A 187 20.09 -10.19 -0.64
N SER A 188 20.26 -9.87 -1.92
CA SER A 188 20.00 -8.52 -2.43
C SER A 188 18.52 -8.16 -2.30
N LEU A 189 17.62 -9.12 -2.51
CA LEU A 189 16.18 -8.91 -2.35
C LEU A 189 15.82 -8.57 -0.90
N ALA A 190 16.37 -9.33 0.06
CA ALA A 190 16.18 -9.10 1.49
C ALA A 190 16.72 -7.74 1.93
N LEU A 191 17.90 -7.34 1.47
CA LEU A 191 18.50 -6.03 1.83
C LEU A 191 17.69 -4.85 1.27
N VAL A 192 17.25 -4.94 0.01
CA VAL A 192 16.50 -3.84 -0.61
C VAL A 192 15.08 -3.74 -0.07
N SER A 193 14.41 -4.88 0.14
CA SER A 193 13.10 -4.89 0.81
C SER A 193 13.18 -4.38 2.25
N PHE A 194 14.25 -4.69 2.98
CA PHE A 194 14.49 -4.14 4.32
C PHE A 194 14.64 -2.62 4.27
N GLY A 195 15.48 -2.10 3.37
CA GLY A 195 15.69 -0.66 3.20
C GLY A 195 14.40 0.08 2.80
N ALA A 196 13.68 -0.42 1.80
CA ALA A 196 12.41 0.16 1.37
C ALA A 196 11.33 0.09 2.47
N GLY A 197 11.22 -1.06 3.13
CA GLY A 197 10.30 -1.26 4.26
C GLY A 197 10.61 -0.35 5.44
N ALA A 198 11.89 -0.11 5.75
CA ALA A 198 12.33 0.78 6.83
C ALA A 198 11.98 2.24 6.51
N ILE A 199 12.27 2.69 5.28
CA ILE A 199 11.90 4.04 4.83
C ILE A 199 10.39 4.21 4.87
N TRP A 200 9.62 3.21 4.41
CA TRP A 200 8.17 3.24 4.46
C TRP A 200 7.63 3.28 5.89
N TYR A 201 8.16 2.45 6.79
CA TYR A 201 7.72 2.38 8.19
C TYR A 201 8.02 3.68 8.95
N ILE A 202 9.22 4.25 8.78
CA ILE A 202 9.60 5.55 9.34
C ILE A 202 8.72 6.65 8.73
N GLY A 203 8.55 6.64 7.40
CA GLY A 203 7.68 7.57 6.69
C GLY A 203 6.25 7.53 7.19
N LYS A 204 5.71 6.34 7.50
CA LYS A 204 4.36 6.16 8.05
C LYS A 204 4.25 6.84 9.41
N ASN A 205 5.20 6.60 10.31
CA ASN A 205 5.20 7.21 11.64
C ASN A 205 5.31 8.75 11.55
N LEU A 206 6.19 9.26 10.69
CA LEU A 206 6.33 10.71 10.44
C LEU A 206 5.05 11.32 9.85
N PHE A 207 4.43 10.63 8.90
CA PHE A 207 3.20 11.06 8.27
C PHE A 207 2.05 11.13 9.29
N VAL A 208 1.87 10.08 10.10
CA VAL A 208 0.86 10.06 11.18
C VAL A 208 1.12 11.18 12.17
N TYR A 209 2.37 11.36 12.63
CA TYR A 209 2.75 12.45 13.52
C TYR A 209 2.39 13.83 12.93
N TYR A 210 2.70 14.06 11.66
CA TYR A 210 2.39 15.31 10.97
C TYR A 210 0.88 15.58 10.91
N VAL A 211 0.08 14.58 10.51
CA VAL A 211 -1.38 14.72 10.38
C VAL A 211 -2.06 14.95 11.74
N VAL A 212 -1.56 14.31 12.80
CA VAL A 212 -2.12 14.46 14.16
C VAL A 212 -1.75 15.82 14.78
N TYR A 213 -0.50 16.27 14.61
CA TYR A 213 -0.01 17.49 15.22
C TYR A 213 -0.42 18.75 14.45
N ASN A 214 -0.36 18.72 13.11
CA ASN A 214 -0.68 19.88 12.27
C ASN A 214 -2.17 19.95 11.94
N LYS A 215 -2.95 20.54 12.84
CA LYS A 215 -4.40 20.72 12.68
C LYS A 215 -4.79 21.84 11.71
N THR A 216 -3.85 22.62 11.19
CA THR A 216 -4.14 23.78 10.31
C THR A 216 -4.98 23.36 9.09
N TYR A 217 -4.57 22.29 8.40
CA TYR A 217 -5.31 21.79 7.25
C TYR A 217 -6.68 21.24 7.66
N ALA A 218 -6.74 20.49 8.77
CA ALA A 218 -7.99 19.95 9.31
C ALA A 218 -8.98 21.06 9.72
N SER A 219 -8.50 22.20 10.22
CA SER A 219 -9.34 23.35 10.58
C SER A 219 -9.92 24.09 9.37
N VAL A 220 -9.19 24.15 8.25
CA VAL A 220 -9.63 24.84 7.03
C VAL A 220 -10.54 23.96 6.17
N TYR A 221 -10.16 22.70 5.96
CA TYR A 221 -10.85 21.79 5.03
C TYR A 221 -11.68 20.71 5.73
N GLY A 222 -11.68 20.64 7.07
CA GLY A 222 -12.47 19.66 7.82
C GLY A 222 -12.08 18.22 7.46
N SER A 223 -13.10 17.35 7.36
CA SER A 223 -12.96 15.92 7.03
C SER A 223 -12.38 15.68 5.62
N PHE A 224 -12.49 16.64 4.70
CA PHE A 224 -11.90 16.53 3.36
C PHE A 224 -10.37 16.42 3.42
N SER A 225 -9.74 17.03 4.43
CA SER A 225 -8.28 16.94 4.66
C SER A 225 -7.80 15.51 4.79
N THR A 226 -8.58 14.65 5.46
CA THR A 226 -8.23 13.23 5.66
C THR A 226 -8.08 12.51 4.34
N ILE A 227 -8.97 12.76 3.38
CA ILE A 227 -8.93 12.16 2.05
C ILE A 227 -7.70 12.66 1.27
N LEU A 228 -7.43 13.96 1.32
CA LEU A 228 -6.27 14.55 0.66
C LEU A 228 -4.95 13.97 1.18
N PHE A 229 -4.80 13.89 2.50
CA PHE A 229 -3.63 13.29 3.13
C PHE A 229 -3.50 11.81 2.77
N PHE A 230 -4.61 11.07 2.73
CA PHE A 230 -4.60 9.68 2.31
C PHE A 230 -4.09 9.50 0.86
N PHE A 231 -4.50 10.36 -0.07
CA PHE A 231 -4.01 10.32 -1.46
C PHE A 231 -2.50 10.62 -1.55
N ILE A 232 -2.03 11.61 -0.79
CA ILE A 232 -0.60 11.94 -0.70
C ILE A 232 0.18 10.75 -0.14
N TRP A 233 -0.35 10.08 0.88
CA TRP A 233 0.31 8.94 1.50
C TRP A 233 0.43 7.74 0.56
N ILE A 234 -0.63 7.44 -0.19
CA ILE A 234 -0.59 6.40 -1.23
C ILE A 234 0.50 6.74 -2.26
N TYR A 235 0.56 8.00 -2.69
CA TYR A 235 1.57 8.46 -3.64
C TYR A 235 2.99 8.29 -3.12
N ILE A 236 3.28 8.75 -1.91
CA ILE A 236 4.59 8.57 -1.26
C ILE A 236 4.92 7.08 -1.11
N SER A 237 3.94 6.25 -0.74
CA SER A 237 4.12 4.81 -0.59
C SER A 237 4.55 4.16 -1.91
N TRP A 238 3.92 4.52 -3.03
CA TRP A 238 4.30 4.05 -4.35
C TRP A 238 5.68 4.54 -4.79
N ILE A 239 6.04 5.78 -4.46
CA ILE A 239 7.40 6.28 -4.71
C ILE A 239 8.42 5.39 -4.01
N ILE A 240 8.26 5.15 -2.71
CA ILE A 240 9.19 4.32 -1.91
C ILE A 240 9.26 2.91 -2.50
N TYR A 241 8.11 2.33 -2.85
CA TYR A 241 8.02 1.00 -3.45
C TYR A 241 8.77 0.90 -4.79
N LEU A 242 8.49 1.78 -5.74
CA LEU A 242 9.11 1.73 -7.07
C LEU A 242 10.60 2.07 -7.03
N PHE A 243 11.00 2.97 -6.14
CA PHE A 243 12.41 3.32 -5.97
C PHE A 243 13.22 2.14 -5.44
N GLY A 244 12.70 1.43 -4.43
CA GLY A 244 13.31 0.19 -3.93
C GLY A 244 13.39 -0.88 -5.02
N LEU A 245 12.33 -1.08 -5.81
CA LEU A 245 12.36 -2.05 -6.90
C LEU A 245 13.42 -1.72 -7.98
N LYS A 246 13.51 -0.45 -8.39
CA LYS A 246 14.52 0.00 -9.36
C LYS A 246 15.94 -0.19 -8.81
N LEU A 247 16.14 0.07 -7.52
CA LEU A 247 17.42 -0.16 -6.85
C LEU A 247 17.80 -1.64 -6.85
N TYR A 248 16.85 -2.54 -6.54
CA TYR A 248 17.07 -3.98 -6.61
C TYR A 248 17.45 -4.44 -8.03
N TYR A 249 16.74 -3.95 -9.05
CA TYR A 249 17.06 -4.24 -10.44
C TYR A 249 18.48 -3.81 -10.82
N PHE A 250 18.86 -2.58 -10.47
CA PHE A 250 20.20 -2.05 -10.75
C PHE A 250 21.32 -2.86 -10.07
N LEU A 251 21.13 -3.24 -8.80
CA LEU A 251 22.09 -4.06 -8.07
C LEU A 251 22.29 -5.44 -8.71
N ASN A 252 21.20 -6.11 -9.10
CA ASN A 252 21.29 -7.42 -9.75
C ASN A 252 21.83 -7.34 -11.18
N TYR A 253 21.49 -6.29 -11.93
CA TYR A 253 22.03 -6.08 -13.27
C TYR A 253 23.56 -6.01 -13.25
N ASN A 254 24.11 -5.13 -12.38
CA ASN A 254 25.56 -4.96 -12.24
C ASN A 254 26.25 -6.22 -11.70
N HIS A 255 25.61 -6.95 -10.78
CA HIS A 255 26.15 -8.21 -10.27
C HIS A 255 26.28 -9.28 -11.38
N ASN A 256 25.28 -9.35 -12.27
CA ASN A 256 25.27 -10.30 -13.38
C ASN A 256 26.30 -9.94 -14.47
N GLU A 257 26.46 -8.67 -14.81
CA GLU A 257 27.50 -8.23 -15.75
C GLU A 257 28.91 -8.47 -15.20
N GLY A 258 29.15 -8.11 -13.93
CA GLY A 258 30.46 -8.36 -13.29
C GLY A 258 30.84 -9.84 -13.24
N ASN A 259 29.87 -10.74 -13.03
CA ASN A 259 30.08 -12.18 -13.08
C ASN A 259 30.32 -12.72 -14.51
N LYS A 260 29.70 -12.13 -15.54
CA LYS A 260 29.98 -12.48 -16.94
C LYS A 260 31.42 -12.11 -17.33
N ILE A 261 31.87 -10.91 -16.97
CA ILE A 261 33.24 -10.44 -17.26
C ILE A 261 34.28 -11.34 -16.59
N ARG A 262 34.10 -11.66 -15.29
CA ARG A 262 35.00 -12.56 -14.54
C ARG A 262 35.06 -13.98 -15.10
N LYS A 263 33.97 -14.49 -15.68
CA LYS A 263 33.94 -15.80 -16.34
C LYS A 263 34.70 -15.79 -17.67
N ASN A 264 34.65 -14.69 -18.43
CA ASN A 264 35.38 -14.56 -19.68
C ASN A 264 36.89 -14.41 -19.46
N THR A 265 37.32 -13.65 -18.44
CA THR A 265 38.75 -13.49 -18.12
C THR A 265 39.41 -14.73 -17.51
N LYS A 266 38.63 -15.71 -17.02
CA LYS A 266 39.15 -17.01 -16.55
C LYS A 266 39.24 -18.06 -17.67
N LYS A 267 38.67 -17.78 -18.84
CA LYS A 267 38.70 -18.68 -20.02
C LYS A 267 39.72 -18.25 -21.08
N SER A 268 40.28 -17.04 -20.97
CA SER A 268 41.43 -16.55 -21.75
C SER A 268 42.73 -16.84 -21.00
#